data_AF-A0A954QLN3-F1
#
_entry.id   AF-A0A954QLN3-F1
#
_cell.length_a   1.000
_cell.length_b   1.000
_cell.length_c   1.000
_cell.angle_alpha   90.00
_cell.angle_beta   90.00
_cell.angle_gamma   90.00
#
_symmetry.space_group_name_H-M   'P 1'
#
loop_
_entity.id
_entity.type
_entity.pdbx_description
1 polymer ?
#
loop_
_entity_poly.entity_id
_entity_poly.type
_entity_poly.pdbx_seq_one_letter_code
_entity_poly.pdbx_strand_id
1 'polypeptide(L)'
;MFMRGFVVAVLILPAVASSAWSQQMTLQLTLHGREIEGTPISWDERRVFMLGRDGHLWDFAPNEAEQFRKSANGFQPLSHGELRGLLMREFGRGYEVSGAGQYVVVHPVGQRDVWAPRFDELYRSFMRYFAVRGIPVEKSQFPLIAIVFPSQGAFLQYARQQGDNVGPGVLGYYSTQTNRILLYDLTNGSDDADWSENASTIIHEAAHQSAFNTNVHSRQSLPPRWLAEGLGTLFEAPGVWNSRLHPQLSDRINQGRLESFRRHLAKRPQGALASFIASDRPFAQNPDAAYAEAWALTMYLVENEPLKYQDYLRLTSSRAAFSTYSSPERVRDFVKVFGTDLNMVEARMLRFISTLR
;
A
#
# COMPACT_ATOMS: atom_id res chain seq x y z
N MET A 1 -32.66 -9.88 -21.94
CA MET A 1 -32.40 -9.01 -23.12
C MET A 1 -32.07 -7.55 -22.74
N PHE A 2 -32.64 -7.01 -21.66
CA PHE A 2 -32.29 -5.67 -21.12
C PHE A 2 -30.90 -5.57 -20.44
N MET A 3 -30.27 -6.69 -20.08
CA MET A 3 -28.93 -6.73 -19.44
C MET A 3 -27.79 -6.41 -20.40
N ARG A 4 -27.93 -6.75 -21.69
CA ARG A 4 -27.07 -6.19 -22.75
C ARG A 4 -27.33 -4.69 -22.85
N GLY A 5 -28.58 -4.25 -22.82
CA GLY A 5 -28.96 -2.86 -23.10
C GLY A 5 -28.44 -1.80 -22.14
N PHE A 6 -28.34 -2.05 -20.81
CA PHE A 6 -27.95 -1.00 -19.84
C PHE A 6 -26.48 -1.05 -19.42
N VAL A 7 -25.90 -2.26 -19.38
CA VAL A 7 -24.43 -2.43 -19.38
C VAL A 7 -23.90 -1.86 -20.68
N VAL A 8 -24.51 -2.12 -21.84
CA VAL A 8 -24.13 -1.41 -23.07
C VAL A 8 -24.54 0.08 -23.02
N ALA A 9 -25.68 0.52 -22.46
CA ALA A 9 -26.04 1.96 -22.47
C ALA A 9 -25.22 2.84 -21.50
N VAL A 10 -24.70 2.29 -20.40
CA VAL A 10 -23.78 2.98 -19.49
C VAL A 10 -22.32 2.75 -19.91
N LEU A 11 -22.01 1.67 -20.63
CA LEU A 11 -20.67 1.32 -21.15
C LEU A 11 -20.51 1.55 -22.68
N ILE A 12 -21.45 2.23 -23.36
CA ILE A 12 -21.33 2.79 -24.74
C ILE A 12 -20.46 4.06 -24.72
N LEU A 13 -20.15 4.60 -23.54
CA LEU A 13 -19.11 5.61 -23.44
C LEU A 13 -17.78 4.97 -23.91
N PRO A 14 -17.01 5.66 -24.77
CA PRO A 14 -15.82 5.09 -25.39
C PRO A 14 -14.91 4.49 -24.31
N ALA A 15 -14.25 3.38 -24.65
CA ALA A 15 -13.38 2.54 -23.80
C ALA A 15 -12.14 3.26 -23.22
N VAL A 16 -12.17 4.58 -23.11
CA VAL A 16 -11.17 5.44 -22.51
C VAL A 16 -11.91 6.35 -21.52
N ALA A 17 -12.33 5.79 -20.38
CA ALA A 17 -12.76 6.61 -19.27
C ALA A 17 -11.51 7.34 -18.73
N SER A 18 -11.38 8.62 -19.07
CA SER A 18 -10.47 9.50 -18.35
C SER A 18 -10.90 9.55 -16.88
N SER A 19 -9.95 9.74 -15.97
CA SER A 19 -10.17 9.75 -14.50
C SER A 19 -11.28 10.70 -14.01
N ALA A 20 -11.74 11.63 -14.85
CA ALA A 20 -12.86 12.52 -14.56
C ALA A 20 -14.26 11.86 -14.67
N TRP A 21 -14.39 10.71 -15.35
CA TRP A 21 -15.65 9.96 -15.46
C TRP A 21 -15.83 8.90 -14.36
N SER A 22 -14.74 8.47 -13.72
CA SER A 22 -14.70 7.30 -12.82
C SER A 22 -15.32 7.50 -11.43
N GLN A 23 -15.96 8.65 -11.16
CA GLN A 23 -16.65 8.92 -9.88
C GLN A 23 -17.99 9.67 -10.07
N GLN A 24 -18.56 9.66 -11.28
CA GLN A 24 -19.79 10.41 -11.58
C GLN A 24 -21.08 9.72 -11.13
N MET A 25 -21.02 8.46 -10.70
CA MET A 25 -22.17 7.70 -10.23
C MET A 25 -21.76 6.66 -9.20
N THR A 26 -22.72 6.31 -8.34
CA THR A 26 -22.63 5.14 -7.48
C THR A 26 -23.63 4.09 -7.97
N LEU A 27 -23.13 2.86 -8.09
CA LEU A 27 -23.91 1.67 -8.42
C LEU A 27 -24.02 0.80 -7.16
N GLN A 28 -25.19 0.23 -6.98
CA GLN A 28 -25.46 -0.85 -6.05
C GLN A 28 -25.67 -2.12 -6.86
N LEU A 29 -25.05 -3.22 -6.47
CA LEU A 29 -25.22 -4.53 -7.11
C LEU A 29 -25.01 -5.66 -6.09
N THR A 30 -25.44 -6.87 -6.45
CA THR A 30 -25.18 -8.08 -5.69
C THR A 30 -24.07 -8.87 -6.38
N LEU A 31 -23.01 -9.19 -5.67
CA LEU A 31 -21.88 -9.99 -6.13
C LEU A 31 -21.72 -11.19 -5.18
N HIS A 32 -21.82 -12.40 -5.70
CA HIS A 32 -21.77 -13.64 -4.90
C HIS A 32 -22.70 -13.64 -3.67
N GLY A 33 -23.93 -13.11 -3.84
CA GLY A 33 -24.91 -12.99 -2.76
C GLY A 33 -24.66 -11.85 -1.76
N ARG A 34 -23.59 -11.06 -1.93
CA ARG A 34 -23.28 -9.89 -1.11
C ARG A 34 -23.67 -8.62 -1.85
N GLU A 35 -24.43 -7.75 -1.19
CA GLU A 35 -24.67 -6.40 -1.69
C GLU A 35 -23.40 -5.55 -1.56
N ILE A 36 -22.99 -4.93 -2.66
CA ILE A 36 -21.89 -3.97 -2.71
C ILE A 36 -22.39 -2.66 -3.31
N GLU A 37 -21.80 -1.56 -2.86
CA GLU A 37 -22.08 -0.22 -3.36
C GLU A 37 -20.76 0.51 -3.65
N GLY A 38 -20.64 1.10 -4.83
CA GLY A 38 -19.38 1.65 -5.30
C GLY A 38 -19.46 2.31 -6.68
N THR A 39 -18.33 2.65 -7.25
CA THR A 39 -18.25 3.29 -8.58
C THR A 39 -17.35 2.46 -9.51
N PRO A 40 -17.76 2.22 -10.77
CA PRO A 40 -16.90 1.53 -11.73
C PRO A 40 -15.75 2.45 -12.13
N ILE A 41 -14.52 1.96 -12.03
CA ILE A 41 -13.31 2.74 -12.33
C ILE A 41 -12.59 2.26 -13.59
N SER A 42 -12.83 1.03 -14.03
CA SER A 42 -12.41 0.49 -15.33
C SER A 42 -13.26 -0.73 -15.67
N TRP A 43 -13.54 -0.99 -16.94
CA TRP A 43 -14.32 -2.15 -17.36
C TRP A 43 -14.09 -2.46 -18.85
N ASP A 44 -14.32 -3.71 -19.20
CA ASP A 44 -14.43 -4.21 -20.57
C ASP A 44 -15.46 -5.36 -20.64
N GLU A 45 -15.52 -6.08 -21.75
CA GLU A 45 -16.44 -7.21 -21.94
C GLU A 45 -16.16 -8.41 -21.01
N ARG A 46 -14.98 -8.45 -20.40
CA ARG A 46 -14.49 -9.58 -19.59
C ARG A 46 -14.37 -9.25 -18.11
N ARG A 47 -14.09 -8.00 -17.75
CA ARG A 47 -13.80 -7.59 -16.37
C ARG A 47 -14.39 -6.23 -16.04
N VAL A 48 -14.79 -6.07 -14.78
CA VAL A 48 -15.19 -4.81 -14.16
C VAL A 48 -14.34 -4.60 -12.93
N PHE A 49 -13.66 -3.46 -12.86
CA PHE A 49 -13.05 -2.94 -11.66
C PHE A 49 -13.96 -1.90 -11.02
N MET A 50 -14.40 -2.17 -9.80
CA MET A 50 -15.31 -1.32 -9.05
C MET A 50 -14.71 -0.93 -7.71
N LEU A 51 -14.66 0.37 -7.44
CA LEU A 51 -14.22 0.91 -6.17
C LEU A 51 -15.43 1.03 -5.23
N GLY A 52 -15.48 0.16 -4.21
CA GLY A 52 -16.48 0.19 -3.14
C GLY A 52 -16.39 1.48 -2.31
N ARG A 53 -17.52 1.90 -1.73
CA ARG A 53 -17.55 3.06 -0.82
C ARG A 53 -16.67 2.85 0.42
N ASP A 54 -16.38 1.61 0.79
CA ASP A 54 -15.46 1.24 1.87
C ASP A 54 -13.97 1.23 1.46
N GLY A 55 -13.67 1.53 0.19
CA GLY A 55 -12.33 1.49 -0.37
C GLY A 55 -11.91 0.11 -0.90
N HIS A 56 -12.76 -0.91 -0.86
CA HIS A 56 -12.47 -2.21 -1.47
C HIS A 56 -12.43 -2.07 -3.01
N LEU A 57 -11.41 -2.64 -3.64
CA LEU A 57 -11.29 -2.74 -5.08
C LEU A 57 -11.81 -4.12 -5.54
N TRP A 58 -13.03 -4.13 -6.06
CA TRP A 58 -13.67 -5.32 -6.60
C TRP A 58 -13.24 -5.57 -8.03
N ASP A 59 -13.06 -6.83 -8.38
CA ASP A 59 -12.65 -7.31 -9.69
C ASP A 59 -13.46 -8.56 -10.00
N PHE A 60 -14.34 -8.46 -10.99
CA PHE A 60 -15.29 -9.51 -11.34
C PHE A 60 -15.64 -9.46 -12.83
N ALA A 61 -16.10 -10.58 -13.38
CA ALA A 61 -16.64 -10.64 -14.72
C ALA A 61 -18.04 -10.01 -14.77
N PRO A 62 -18.42 -9.30 -15.85
CA PRO A 62 -19.71 -8.61 -15.94
C PRO A 62 -20.95 -9.49 -15.67
N ASN A 63 -20.86 -10.81 -15.91
CA ASN A 63 -21.95 -11.76 -15.69
C ASN A 63 -22.09 -12.24 -14.23
N GLU A 64 -21.15 -11.91 -13.35
CA GLU A 64 -21.22 -12.23 -11.92
C GLU A 64 -22.05 -11.21 -11.12
N ALA A 65 -22.28 -10.02 -11.68
CA ALA A 65 -23.08 -8.99 -11.05
C ALA A 65 -24.58 -9.18 -11.28
N GLU A 66 -25.33 -9.19 -10.18
CA GLU A 66 -26.78 -9.31 -10.15
C GLU A 66 -27.43 -8.04 -9.58
N GLN A 67 -28.73 -7.85 -9.85
CA GLN A 67 -29.57 -6.81 -9.22
C GLN A 67 -28.99 -5.38 -9.22
N PHE A 68 -28.23 -5.03 -10.27
CA PHE A 68 -27.55 -3.75 -10.31
C PHE A 68 -28.51 -2.57 -10.57
N ARG A 69 -28.26 -1.45 -9.90
CA ARG A 69 -28.95 -0.17 -10.11
C ARG A 69 -28.05 1.00 -9.79
N LYS A 70 -28.31 2.14 -10.40
CA LYS A 70 -27.70 3.41 -9.96
C LYS A 70 -28.34 3.84 -8.64
N SER A 71 -27.55 3.97 -7.58
CA SER A 71 -28.02 4.39 -6.26
C SER A 71 -27.85 5.90 -6.04
N ALA A 72 -26.84 6.53 -6.64
CA ALA A 72 -26.60 7.97 -6.51
C ALA A 72 -25.93 8.61 -7.73
N ASN A 73 -26.08 9.93 -7.84
CA ASN A 73 -25.23 10.78 -8.69
C ASN A 73 -23.96 11.13 -7.89
N GLY A 74 -22.79 10.90 -8.48
CA GLY A 74 -21.50 11.00 -7.80
C GLY A 74 -21.14 9.79 -6.95
N PHE A 75 -19.89 9.74 -6.50
CA PHE A 75 -19.35 8.75 -5.59
C PHE A 75 -18.93 9.42 -4.27
N GLN A 76 -19.33 8.83 -3.15
CA GLN A 76 -18.93 9.28 -1.81
C GLN A 76 -18.46 8.07 -0.99
N PRO A 77 -17.22 8.10 -0.48
CA PRO A 77 -16.73 7.12 0.48
C PRO A 77 -17.64 7.03 1.70
N LEU A 78 -17.62 5.88 2.37
CA LEU A 78 -18.22 5.77 3.70
C LEU A 78 -17.50 6.70 4.67
N SER A 79 -18.27 7.40 5.49
CA SER A 79 -17.77 8.18 6.60
C SER A 79 -17.18 7.27 7.69
N HIS A 80 -16.42 7.87 8.62
CA HIS A 80 -15.90 7.14 9.80
C HIS A 80 -17.02 6.46 10.60
N GLY A 81 -18.18 7.10 10.73
CA GLY A 81 -19.32 6.55 11.47
C GLY A 81 -19.95 5.34 10.77
N GLU A 82 -20.14 5.43 9.45
CA GLU A 82 -20.65 4.32 8.63
C GLU A 82 -19.69 3.13 8.66
N LEU A 83 -18.38 3.37 8.46
CA LEU A 83 -17.35 2.32 8.52
C LEU A 83 -17.27 1.68 9.90
N ARG A 84 -17.32 2.48 10.97
CA ARG A 84 -17.34 1.96 12.35
C ARG A 84 -18.52 1.01 12.54
N GLY A 85 -19.73 1.41 12.11
CA GLY A 85 -20.92 0.55 12.20
C GLY A 85 -20.80 -0.73 11.38
N LEU A 86 -20.21 -0.67 10.18
CA LEU A 86 -19.95 -1.83 9.34
C LEU A 86 -18.99 -2.81 10.02
N LEU A 87 -17.85 -2.31 10.49
CA LEU A 87 -16.81 -3.13 11.12
C LEU A 87 -17.28 -3.72 12.46
N MET A 88 -18.08 -2.99 13.25
CA MET A 88 -18.68 -3.55 14.48
C MET A 88 -19.60 -4.75 14.18
N ARG A 89 -20.34 -4.72 13.07
CA ARG A 89 -21.15 -5.86 12.63
C ARG A 89 -20.29 -7.01 12.10
N GLU A 90 -19.19 -6.69 11.42
CA GLU A 90 -18.28 -7.66 10.84
C GLU A 90 -17.52 -8.47 11.91
N PHE A 91 -17.02 -7.79 12.96
CA PHE A 91 -16.14 -8.41 13.96
C PHE A 91 -16.86 -8.84 15.26
N GLY A 92 -18.03 -8.26 15.55
CA GLY A 92 -18.84 -8.65 16.70
C GLY A 92 -18.25 -8.26 18.07
N ARG A 93 -18.74 -8.91 19.13
CA ARG A 93 -18.56 -8.46 20.54
C ARG A 93 -17.15 -8.64 21.10
N GLY A 94 -16.29 -9.41 20.45
CA GLY A 94 -14.88 -9.58 20.87
C GLY A 94 -14.00 -8.39 20.52
N TYR A 95 -14.53 -7.43 19.77
CA TYR A 95 -13.80 -6.29 19.24
C TYR A 95 -14.51 -4.98 19.54
N GLU A 96 -13.70 -3.92 19.65
CA GLU A 96 -14.13 -2.54 19.60
C GLU A 96 -13.63 -1.90 18.31
N VAL A 97 -14.33 -0.86 17.87
CA VAL A 97 -13.94 -0.09 16.69
C VAL A 97 -13.83 1.38 17.05
N SER A 98 -12.62 1.90 16.94
CA SER A 98 -12.24 3.24 17.38
C SER A 98 -11.81 4.10 16.19
N GLY A 99 -12.23 5.37 16.16
CA GLY A 99 -11.76 6.35 15.18
C GLY A 99 -10.58 7.16 15.75
N ALA A 100 -9.56 7.40 14.92
CA ALA A 100 -8.44 8.28 15.25
C ALA A 100 -7.91 8.98 13.98
N GLY A 101 -8.19 10.28 13.86
CA GLY A 101 -7.78 11.10 12.72
C GLY A 101 -8.24 10.54 11.37
N GLN A 102 -7.32 9.97 10.59
CA GLN A 102 -7.63 9.35 9.28
C GLN A 102 -8.07 7.87 9.40
N TYR A 103 -7.90 7.24 10.57
CA TYR A 103 -8.12 5.80 10.76
C TYR A 103 -9.43 5.44 11.44
N VAL A 104 -9.93 4.25 11.08
CA VAL A 104 -10.89 3.44 11.82
C VAL A 104 -10.20 2.12 12.17
N VAL A 105 -9.95 1.89 13.45
CA VAL A 105 -9.16 0.76 13.94
C VAL A 105 -10.07 -0.24 14.64
N VAL A 106 -10.04 -1.48 14.18
CA VAL A 106 -10.64 -2.64 14.86
C VAL A 106 -9.59 -3.26 15.76
N HIS A 107 -9.91 -3.42 17.04
CA HIS A 107 -8.98 -3.98 18.03
C HIS A 107 -9.76 -4.79 19.09
N PRO A 108 -9.09 -5.70 19.84
CA PRO A 108 -9.70 -6.35 20.99
C PRO A 108 -10.27 -5.31 21.98
N VAL A 109 -11.35 -5.68 22.68
CA VAL A 109 -12.00 -4.81 23.67
C VAL A 109 -10.98 -4.26 24.67
N GLY A 110 -11.04 -2.95 24.94
CA GLY A 110 -10.16 -2.29 25.92
C GLY A 110 -8.79 -1.87 25.38
N GLN A 111 -8.45 -2.17 24.13
CA GLN A 111 -7.14 -1.81 23.55
C GLN A 111 -7.15 -0.53 22.70
N ARG A 112 -8.12 0.37 22.91
CA ARG A 112 -8.24 1.61 22.12
C ARG A 112 -6.98 2.47 22.20
N ASP A 113 -6.52 2.74 23.42
CA ASP A 113 -5.43 3.69 23.67
C ASP A 113 -4.07 3.12 23.26
N VAL A 114 -3.98 1.79 23.11
CA VAL A 114 -2.84 1.08 22.56
C VAL A 114 -2.77 1.29 21.04
N TRP A 115 -3.87 1.13 20.30
CA TRP A 115 -3.80 1.03 18.83
C TRP A 115 -4.21 2.28 18.08
N ALA A 116 -5.31 2.93 18.46
CA ALA A 116 -5.90 3.97 17.64
C ALA A 116 -4.98 5.21 17.47
N PRO A 117 -4.34 5.73 18.54
CA PRO A 117 -3.40 6.85 18.40
C PRO A 117 -2.19 6.51 17.54
N ARG A 118 -1.69 5.26 17.60
CA ARG A 118 -0.48 4.82 16.87
C ARG A 118 -0.67 4.91 15.37
N PHE A 119 -1.77 4.37 14.84
CA PHE A 119 -2.04 4.44 13.39
C PHE A 119 -2.20 5.87 12.88
N ASP A 120 -2.90 6.71 13.65
CA ASP A 120 -3.06 8.12 13.32
C ASP A 120 -1.72 8.88 13.32
N GLU A 121 -0.84 8.60 14.29
CA GLU A 121 0.51 9.16 14.33
C GLU A 121 1.35 8.73 13.13
N LEU A 122 1.31 7.45 12.74
CA LEU A 122 2.05 6.94 11.58
C LEU A 122 1.61 7.62 10.28
N TYR A 123 0.30 7.82 10.05
CA TYR A 123 -0.17 8.54 8.87
C TYR A 123 0.22 10.02 8.89
N ARG A 124 0.10 10.70 10.03
CA ARG A 124 0.56 12.09 10.15
C ARG A 124 2.06 12.22 9.88
N SER A 125 2.84 11.26 10.37
CA SER A 125 4.28 11.21 10.14
C SER A 125 4.61 11.01 8.66
N PHE A 126 3.93 10.06 8.00
CA PHE A 126 4.02 9.86 6.56
C PHE A 126 3.74 11.16 5.78
N MET A 127 2.62 11.83 6.07
CA MET A 127 2.27 13.08 5.39
C MET A 127 3.34 14.17 5.63
N ARG A 128 3.85 14.27 6.86
CA ARG A 128 4.90 15.24 7.21
C ARG A 128 6.22 14.94 6.48
N TYR A 129 6.60 13.67 6.37
CA TYR A 129 7.84 13.24 5.71
C TYR A 129 7.91 13.74 4.27
N PHE A 130 6.82 13.58 3.51
CA PHE A 130 6.73 14.04 2.12
C PHE A 130 6.60 15.57 2.02
N ALA A 131 5.80 16.19 2.91
CA ALA A 131 5.60 17.64 2.94
C ALA A 131 6.93 18.41 3.16
N VAL A 132 7.76 17.98 4.13
CA VAL A 132 9.05 18.61 4.42
C VAL A 132 10.04 18.46 3.24
N ARG A 133 9.87 17.42 2.42
CA ARG A 133 10.69 17.17 1.23
C ARG A 133 10.13 17.82 -0.05
N GLY A 134 9.04 18.59 0.05
CA GLY A 134 8.42 19.25 -1.10
C GLY A 134 7.79 18.29 -2.10
N ILE A 135 7.58 17.03 -1.71
CA ILE A 135 6.93 16.03 -2.56
C ILE A 135 5.42 16.13 -2.31
N PRO A 136 4.62 16.52 -3.32
CA PRO A 136 3.19 16.69 -3.17
C PRO A 136 2.54 15.31 -2.99
N VAL A 137 1.73 15.21 -1.94
CA VAL A 137 0.91 14.04 -1.64
C VAL A 137 -0.53 14.50 -1.43
N GLU A 138 -1.47 13.66 -1.83
CA GLU A 138 -2.90 13.93 -1.67
C GLU A 138 -3.39 13.41 -0.32
N LYS A 139 -4.48 14.00 0.20
CA LYS A 139 -5.15 13.42 1.36
C LYS A 139 -5.91 12.17 0.93
N SER A 140 -5.88 11.13 1.76
CA SER A 140 -6.70 9.94 1.52
C SER A 140 -8.18 10.27 1.35
N GLN A 141 -8.74 9.79 0.24
CA GLN A 141 -10.18 9.85 -0.05
C GLN A 141 -11.00 9.05 0.97
N PHE A 142 -10.44 7.96 1.53
CA PHE A 142 -11.12 7.04 2.42
C PHE A 142 -10.57 7.12 3.85
N PRO A 143 -11.41 6.97 4.90
CA PRO A 143 -10.91 6.56 6.19
C PRO A 143 -10.12 5.24 6.04
N LEU A 144 -8.95 5.15 6.66
CA LEU A 144 -8.07 4.00 6.55
C LEU A 144 -8.44 2.95 7.61
N ILE A 145 -8.41 1.68 7.23
CA ILE A 145 -8.85 0.59 8.11
C ILE A 145 -7.62 -0.20 8.55
N ALA A 146 -7.49 -0.37 9.86
CA ALA A 146 -6.53 -1.30 10.45
C ALA A 146 -7.26 -2.29 11.36
N ILE A 147 -6.92 -3.56 11.26
CA ILE A 147 -7.53 -4.65 12.03
C ILE A 147 -6.42 -5.34 12.82
N VAL A 148 -6.56 -5.29 14.14
CA VAL A 148 -5.67 -5.95 15.08
C VAL A 148 -6.37 -7.17 15.66
N PHE A 149 -5.82 -8.35 15.40
CA PHE A 149 -6.29 -9.62 15.95
C PHE A 149 -5.61 -9.92 17.30
N PRO A 150 -6.30 -10.58 18.23
CA PRO A 150 -5.74 -10.89 19.55
C PRO A 150 -4.65 -11.98 19.53
N SER A 151 -4.50 -12.70 18.41
CA SER A 151 -3.50 -13.75 18.29
C SER A 151 -3.18 -14.05 16.82
N GLN A 152 -2.03 -14.68 16.59
CA GLN A 152 -1.64 -15.18 15.27
C GLN A 152 -2.69 -16.14 14.70
N GLY A 153 -3.27 -17.01 15.53
CA GLY A 153 -4.28 -17.97 15.11
C GLY A 153 -5.54 -17.29 14.55
N ALA A 154 -6.04 -16.26 15.24
CA ALA A 154 -7.21 -15.49 14.80
C ALA A 154 -6.92 -14.74 13.48
N PHE A 155 -5.73 -14.14 13.38
CA PHE A 155 -5.28 -13.47 12.16
C PHE A 155 -5.19 -14.43 10.96
N LEU A 156 -4.51 -15.57 11.11
CA LEU A 156 -4.37 -16.56 10.04
C LEU A 156 -5.71 -17.17 9.64
N GLN A 157 -6.63 -17.36 10.60
CA GLN A 157 -7.98 -17.83 10.30
C GLN A 157 -8.75 -16.81 9.45
N TYR A 158 -8.73 -15.54 9.83
CA TYR A 158 -9.42 -14.48 9.07
C TYR A 158 -8.80 -14.32 7.68
N ALA A 159 -7.47 -14.27 7.56
CA ALA A 159 -6.79 -14.16 6.27
C ALA A 159 -7.20 -15.29 5.31
N ARG A 160 -7.23 -16.55 5.79
CA ARG A 160 -7.70 -17.69 4.99
C ARG A 160 -9.16 -17.56 4.55
N GLN A 161 -10.02 -17.01 5.41
CA GLN A 161 -11.43 -16.76 5.06
C GLN A 161 -11.60 -15.67 3.98
N GLN A 162 -10.66 -14.72 3.90
CA GLN A 162 -10.60 -13.74 2.81
C GLN A 162 -9.97 -14.30 1.53
N GLY A 163 -9.47 -15.54 1.54
CA GLY A 163 -8.76 -16.15 0.42
C GLY A 163 -7.26 -15.80 0.37
N ASP A 164 -6.73 -15.12 1.38
CA ASP A 164 -5.32 -14.76 1.46
C ASP A 164 -4.49 -15.94 1.96
N ASN A 165 -3.40 -16.25 1.25
CA ASN A 165 -2.44 -17.28 1.66
C ASN A 165 -1.25 -16.63 2.38
N VAL A 166 -1.39 -16.47 3.69
CA VAL A 166 -0.39 -15.83 4.55
C VAL A 166 0.53 -16.88 5.18
N GLY A 167 1.84 -16.71 5.03
CA GLY A 167 2.84 -17.61 5.62
C GLY A 167 2.89 -17.52 7.16
N PRO A 168 3.31 -18.58 7.85
CA PRO A 168 3.29 -18.66 9.32
C PRO A 168 4.24 -17.69 10.04
N GLY A 169 5.08 -16.93 9.33
CA GLY A 169 5.99 -15.91 9.90
C GLY A 169 5.57 -14.47 9.62
N VAL A 170 4.43 -14.23 8.97
CA VAL A 170 3.96 -12.88 8.64
C VAL A 170 3.23 -12.30 9.85
N LEU A 171 3.73 -11.17 10.36
CA LEU A 171 3.17 -10.46 11.52
C LEU A 171 1.95 -9.58 11.16
N GLY A 172 1.85 -9.19 9.89
CA GLY A 172 0.75 -8.44 9.32
C GLY A 172 0.98 -8.14 7.84
N TYR A 173 -0.04 -7.60 7.16
CA TYR A 173 0.07 -7.12 5.79
C TYR A 173 -0.98 -6.04 5.50
N TYR A 174 -0.65 -5.14 4.59
CA TYR A 174 -1.58 -4.26 3.90
C TYR A 174 -2.11 -4.93 2.62
N SER A 175 -3.42 -4.98 2.47
CA SER A 175 -4.08 -5.46 1.25
C SER A 175 -4.43 -4.30 0.32
N THR A 176 -3.80 -4.25 -0.85
CA THR A 176 -4.17 -3.32 -1.95
C THR A 176 -5.55 -3.63 -2.53
N GLN A 177 -6.15 -4.79 -2.25
CA GLN A 177 -7.51 -5.11 -2.69
C GLN A 177 -8.55 -4.56 -1.71
N THR A 178 -8.44 -4.85 -0.41
CA THR A 178 -9.45 -4.42 0.58
C THR A 178 -9.19 -3.03 1.14
N ASN A 179 -8.00 -2.48 0.92
CA ASN A 179 -7.48 -1.27 1.56
C ASN A 179 -7.33 -1.38 3.09
N ARG A 180 -7.15 -2.59 3.61
CA ARG A 180 -7.06 -2.85 5.05
C ARG A 180 -5.65 -3.27 5.42
N ILE A 181 -5.18 -2.83 6.59
CA ILE A 181 -4.07 -3.48 7.28
C ILE A 181 -4.65 -4.57 8.17
N LEU A 182 -4.06 -5.75 8.13
CA LEU A 182 -4.37 -6.87 9.02
C LEU A 182 -3.10 -7.26 9.76
N LEU A 183 -3.15 -7.33 11.09
CA LEU A 183 -2.03 -7.76 11.92
C LEU A 183 -2.54 -8.37 13.22
N TYR A 184 -1.68 -9.05 13.97
CA TYR A 184 -2.04 -9.52 15.31
C TYR A 184 -1.13 -8.93 16.38
N ASP A 185 -1.67 -8.86 17.59
CA ASP A 185 -0.97 -8.32 18.74
C ASP A 185 0.03 -9.35 19.31
N LEU A 186 1.33 -9.12 19.10
CA LEU A 186 2.39 -9.89 19.77
C LEU A 186 2.45 -9.67 21.29
N THR A 187 1.92 -8.55 21.81
CA THR A 187 2.07 -8.19 23.22
C THR A 187 0.96 -8.73 24.11
N ASN A 188 -0.05 -9.40 23.54
CA ASN A 188 -1.26 -9.84 24.24
C ASN A 188 -1.92 -8.72 25.08
N GLY A 189 -1.86 -7.46 24.61
CA GLY A 189 -2.41 -6.31 25.31
C GLY A 189 -1.58 -5.80 26.49
N SER A 190 -0.33 -6.26 26.65
CA SER A 190 0.59 -5.71 27.64
C SER A 190 1.10 -4.33 27.21
N ASP A 191 0.94 -3.33 28.07
CA ASP A 191 1.54 -2.00 27.92
C ASP A 191 3.07 -2.00 28.16
N ASP A 192 3.58 -3.03 28.86
CA ASP A 192 5.00 -3.19 29.23
C ASP A 192 5.84 -3.94 28.17
N ALA A 193 5.18 -4.52 27.16
CA ALA A 193 5.90 -5.12 26.05
C ALA A 193 6.44 -3.99 25.16
N ASP A 194 7.76 -3.89 25.13
CA ASP A 194 8.49 -2.94 24.34
C ASP A 194 7.90 -2.89 22.92
N TRP A 195 7.42 -1.70 22.54
CA TRP A 195 6.75 -1.41 21.27
C TRP A 195 7.51 -1.99 20.05
N SER A 196 8.82 -2.17 20.21
CA SER A 196 9.74 -2.79 19.27
C SER A 196 9.27 -4.10 18.64
N GLU A 197 8.50 -4.95 19.35
CA GLU A 197 8.12 -6.28 18.83
C GLU A 197 7.17 -6.22 17.62
N ASN A 198 6.19 -5.31 17.62
CA ASN A 198 5.27 -5.10 16.49
C ASN A 198 5.66 -3.91 15.60
N ALA A 199 6.46 -2.98 16.13
CA ALA A 199 6.74 -1.67 15.55
C ALA A 199 7.08 -1.70 14.07
N SER A 200 8.14 -2.44 13.70
CA SER A 200 8.68 -2.42 12.35
C SER A 200 7.63 -2.86 11.32
N THR A 201 6.91 -3.95 11.59
CA THR A 201 5.83 -4.43 10.71
C THR A 201 4.70 -3.41 10.61
N ILE A 202 4.21 -2.88 11.73
CA ILE A 202 3.09 -1.92 11.70
C ILE A 202 3.47 -0.67 10.91
N ILE A 203 4.67 -0.14 11.14
CA ILE A 203 5.20 1.02 10.43
C ILE A 203 5.30 0.72 8.93
N HIS A 204 5.80 -0.46 8.57
CA HIS A 204 5.93 -0.91 7.19
C HIS A 204 4.56 -0.95 6.48
N GLU A 205 3.57 -1.62 7.08
CA GLU A 205 2.24 -1.74 6.48
C GLU A 205 1.46 -0.41 6.48
N ALA A 206 1.62 0.41 7.52
CA ALA A 206 1.05 1.76 7.56
C ALA A 206 1.67 2.69 6.52
N ALA A 207 2.97 2.54 6.23
CA ALA A 207 3.63 3.27 5.14
C ALA A 207 3.09 2.84 3.78
N HIS A 208 2.89 1.55 3.54
CA HIS A 208 2.23 1.06 2.32
C HIS A 208 0.82 1.62 2.18
N GLN A 209 -0.03 1.45 3.20
CA GLN A 209 -1.41 1.94 3.14
C GLN A 209 -1.45 3.45 2.91
N SER A 210 -0.60 4.22 3.59
CA SER A 210 -0.52 5.67 3.39
C SER A 210 -0.08 5.99 1.96
N ALA A 211 0.95 5.33 1.42
CA ALA A 211 1.44 5.58 0.08
C ALA A 211 0.38 5.30 -1.01
N PHE A 212 -0.34 4.19 -0.88
CA PHE A 212 -1.39 3.79 -1.81
C PHE A 212 -2.68 4.62 -1.73
N ASN A 213 -2.85 5.44 -0.70
CA ASN A 213 -4.01 6.31 -0.51
C ASN A 213 -3.67 7.81 -0.65
N THR A 214 -2.41 8.17 -0.91
CA THR A 214 -1.96 9.58 -0.99
C THR A 214 -1.33 9.91 -2.35
N ASN A 215 -1.55 9.04 -3.35
CA ASN A 215 -1.03 9.13 -4.73
C ASN A 215 0.50 9.00 -4.86
N VAL A 216 1.20 8.62 -3.78
CA VAL A 216 2.62 8.18 -3.84
C VAL A 216 2.73 6.86 -4.61
N HIS A 217 1.81 5.94 -4.34
CA HIS A 217 1.59 4.72 -5.12
C HIS A 217 0.12 4.65 -5.54
N SER A 218 -0.17 3.86 -6.58
CA SER A 218 -1.52 3.68 -7.09
C SER A 218 -1.95 2.22 -6.95
N ARG A 219 -3.13 2.00 -6.35
CA ARG A 219 -3.75 0.67 -6.29
C ARG A 219 -4.27 0.21 -7.65
N GLN A 220 -4.46 1.16 -8.57
CA GLN A 220 -4.90 0.88 -9.93
C GLN A 220 -3.70 0.55 -10.82
N SER A 221 -2.52 1.08 -10.53
CA SER A 221 -1.30 0.82 -11.28
C SER A 221 -0.15 0.55 -10.30
N LEU A 222 -0.03 -0.72 -9.87
CA LEU A 222 0.95 -1.10 -8.86
C LEU A 222 2.38 -0.74 -9.30
N PRO A 223 3.19 -0.17 -8.39
CA PRO A 223 4.60 0.14 -8.68
C PRO A 223 5.43 -1.16 -8.79
N PRO A 224 6.67 -1.08 -9.32
CA PRO A 224 7.63 -2.17 -9.19
C PRO A 224 7.83 -2.50 -7.71
N ARG A 225 7.98 -3.77 -7.35
CA ARG A 225 7.98 -4.18 -5.94
C ARG A 225 9.11 -3.50 -5.15
N TRP A 226 10.29 -3.33 -5.73
CA TRP A 226 11.39 -2.63 -5.07
C TRP A 226 11.04 -1.20 -4.66
N LEU A 227 10.19 -0.50 -5.41
CA LEU A 227 9.83 0.89 -5.11
C LEU A 227 8.91 0.95 -3.88
N ALA A 228 7.92 0.05 -3.82
CA ALA A 228 7.04 -0.06 -2.67
C ALA A 228 7.79 -0.56 -1.43
N GLU A 229 8.46 -1.70 -1.52
CA GLU A 229 9.15 -2.32 -0.37
C GLU A 229 10.33 -1.47 0.11
N GLY A 230 11.02 -0.79 -0.81
CA GLY A 230 12.08 0.16 -0.47
C GLY A 230 11.55 1.37 0.31
N LEU A 231 10.33 1.86 -0.01
CA LEU A 231 9.68 2.91 0.77
C LEU A 231 9.23 2.38 2.14
N GLY A 232 8.61 1.19 2.21
CA GLY A 232 8.22 0.57 3.47
C GLY A 232 9.41 0.39 4.42
N THR A 233 10.50 -0.18 3.92
CA THR A 233 11.74 -0.39 4.70
C THR A 233 12.48 0.89 5.06
N LEU A 234 12.35 1.95 4.25
CA LEU A 234 12.83 3.29 4.62
C LEU A 234 12.08 3.82 5.85
N PHE A 235 10.75 3.66 5.86
CA PHE A 235 9.90 4.14 6.94
C PHE A 235 10.09 3.39 8.26
N GLU A 236 10.67 2.19 8.28
CA GLU A 236 10.99 1.47 9.51
C GLU A 236 12.02 2.21 10.40
N ALA A 237 12.82 3.13 9.86
CA ALA A 237 13.85 3.86 10.60
C ALA A 237 13.26 4.98 11.50
N PRO A 238 13.60 5.08 12.80
CA PRO A 238 13.08 6.08 13.73
C PRO A 238 13.17 7.53 13.25
N GLY A 239 14.27 7.91 12.61
CA GLY A 239 14.47 9.25 12.05
C GLY A 239 13.58 9.57 10.84
N VAL A 240 12.90 8.58 10.28
CA VAL A 240 11.96 8.74 9.17
C VAL A 240 10.53 8.95 9.70
N TRP A 241 10.04 8.06 10.56
CA TRP A 241 8.67 8.14 11.10
C TRP A 241 8.55 8.94 12.40
N ASN A 242 9.65 9.31 13.05
CA ASN A 242 9.67 10.12 14.26
C ASN A 242 10.86 11.09 14.29
N SER A 243 11.04 11.82 13.19
CA SER A 243 12.16 12.76 13.02
C SER A 243 12.20 13.89 14.06
N ARG A 244 11.12 14.12 14.82
CA ARG A 244 11.08 15.10 15.90
C ARG A 244 11.90 14.66 17.11
N LEU A 245 11.81 13.38 17.47
CA LEU A 245 12.58 12.79 18.58
C LEU A 245 13.93 12.23 18.10
N HIS A 246 14.04 11.90 16.82
CA HIS A 246 15.21 11.30 16.19
C HIS A 246 15.72 12.14 14.99
N PRO A 247 16.29 13.34 15.24
CA PRO A 247 16.61 14.28 14.17
C PRO A 247 17.89 13.95 13.41
N GLN A 248 18.73 13.02 13.89
CA GLN A 248 20.04 12.77 13.31
C GLN A 248 19.92 12.00 11.98
N LEU A 249 20.89 12.20 11.08
CA LEU A 249 20.92 11.47 9.81
C LEU A 249 21.07 9.96 10.04
N SER A 250 21.86 9.55 11.03
CA SER A 250 22.03 8.14 11.42
C SER A 250 20.71 7.50 11.86
N ASP A 251 19.79 8.26 12.42
CA ASP A 251 18.49 7.75 12.86
C ASP A 251 17.58 7.39 11.68
N ARG A 252 17.86 7.92 10.48
CA ARG A 252 17.11 7.64 9.25
C ARG A 252 17.56 6.35 8.57
N ILE A 253 18.62 5.71 9.07
CA ILE A 253 19.19 4.50 8.51
C ILE A 253 18.47 3.29 9.13
N ASN A 254 17.92 2.43 8.29
CA ASN A 254 17.48 1.10 8.72
C ASN A 254 18.72 0.21 8.87
N GLN A 255 19.25 0.12 10.09
CA GLN A 255 20.51 -0.59 10.37
C GLN A 255 20.43 -2.08 10.01
N GLY A 256 19.30 -2.73 10.26
CA GLY A 256 19.11 -4.13 9.87
C GLY A 256 19.18 -4.33 8.35
N ARG A 257 18.59 -3.43 7.56
CA ARG A 257 18.70 -3.48 6.08
C ARG A 257 20.09 -3.12 5.58
N LEU A 258 20.79 -2.19 6.23
CA LEU A 258 22.19 -1.89 5.91
C LEU A 258 23.10 -3.10 6.14
N GLU A 259 22.94 -3.81 7.26
CA GLU A 259 23.69 -5.03 7.56
C GLU A 259 23.36 -6.17 6.58
N SER A 260 22.08 -6.41 6.28
CA SER A 260 21.69 -7.39 5.25
C SER A 260 22.24 -7.02 3.88
N PHE A 261 22.24 -5.74 3.50
CA PHE A 261 22.84 -5.28 2.25
C PHE A 261 24.35 -5.52 2.22
N ARG A 262 25.07 -5.21 3.31
CA ARG A 262 26.52 -5.49 3.47
C ARG A 262 26.84 -6.97 3.35
N ARG A 263 26.02 -7.85 3.90
CA ARG A 263 26.18 -9.31 3.72
C ARG A 263 25.89 -9.76 2.29
N HIS A 264 24.90 -9.15 1.64
CA HIS A 264 24.52 -9.45 0.27
C HIS A 264 25.58 -9.00 -0.75
N LEU A 265 26.26 -7.86 -0.51
CA LEU A 265 27.25 -7.26 -1.39
C LEU A 265 28.32 -8.24 -1.89
N ALA A 266 28.81 -9.13 -1.03
CA ALA A 266 29.83 -10.13 -1.39
C ALA A 266 29.38 -11.14 -2.46
N LYS A 267 28.06 -11.32 -2.64
CA LYS A 267 27.44 -12.25 -3.58
C LYS A 267 26.64 -11.54 -4.68
N ARG A 268 26.66 -10.20 -4.68
CA ARG A 268 25.86 -9.38 -5.60
C ARG A 268 26.51 -9.39 -6.99
N PRO A 269 25.80 -9.78 -8.05
CA PRO A 269 26.37 -9.81 -9.39
C PRO A 269 26.64 -8.39 -9.92
N GLN A 270 27.57 -8.26 -10.85
CA GLN A 270 27.82 -6.98 -11.55
C GLN A 270 26.60 -6.61 -12.41
N GLY A 271 26.18 -5.33 -12.40
CA GLY A 271 25.02 -4.88 -13.17
C GLY A 271 23.68 -5.37 -12.60
N ALA A 272 23.64 -5.79 -11.33
CA ALA A 272 22.43 -6.32 -10.69
C ALA A 272 21.26 -5.32 -10.73
N LEU A 273 21.54 -4.02 -10.68
CA LEU A 273 20.52 -2.96 -10.65
C LEU A 273 19.54 -3.08 -11.83
N ALA A 274 20.03 -3.32 -13.05
CA ALA A 274 19.17 -3.45 -14.23
C ALA A 274 18.18 -4.62 -14.09
N SER A 275 18.68 -5.78 -13.65
CA SER A 275 17.85 -6.98 -13.43
C SER A 275 16.85 -6.79 -12.29
N PHE A 276 17.24 -6.05 -11.25
CA PHE A 276 16.43 -5.76 -10.07
C PHE A 276 15.28 -4.79 -10.39
N ILE A 277 15.53 -3.75 -11.19
CA ILE A 277 14.48 -2.84 -11.69
C ILE A 277 13.49 -3.58 -12.59
N ALA A 278 14.01 -4.48 -13.44
CA ALA A 278 13.23 -5.17 -14.44
C ALA A 278 12.29 -6.24 -13.87
N SER A 279 12.54 -6.79 -12.67
CA SER A 279 11.88 -8.00 -12.21
C SER A 279 11.67 -8.07 -10.70
N ASP A 280 10.50 -8.57 -10.29
CA ASP A 280 10.19 -8.85 -8.88
C ASP A 280 10.67 -10.24 -8.42
N ARG A 281 11.26 -11.07 -9.31
CA ARG A 281 11.75 -12.41 -8.98
C ARG A 281 12.71 -12.47 -7.77
N PRO A 282 13.61 -11.50 -7.55
CA PRO A 282 14.51 -11.53 -6.40
C PRO A 282 13.77 -11.65 -5.06
N PHE A 283 12.58 -11.06 -4.93
CA PHE A 283 11.76 -11.13 -3.71
C PHE A 283 11.22 -12.54 -3.41
N ALA A 284 11.14 -13.42 -4.41
CA ALA A 284 10.76 -14.82 -4.21
C ALA A 284 11.98 -15.72 -3.94
N GLN A 285 13.14 -15.39 -4.52
CA GLN A 285 14.35 -16.21 -4.46
C GLN A 285 15.16 -15.98 -3.18
N ASN A 286 15.34 -14.72 -2.80
CA ASN A 286 16.04 -14.33 -1.59
C ASN A 286 15.41 -13.05 -1.03
N PRO A 287 14.31 -13.18 -0.26
CA PRO A 287 13.58 -12.03 0.27
C PRO A 287 14.48 -11.05 1.03
N ASP A 288 15.29 -11.53 1.98
CA ASP A 288 16.15 -10.66 2.80
C ASP A 288 17.09 -9.79 1.95
N ALA A 289 17.77 -10.38 0.95
CA ALA A 289 18.61 -9.64 0.03
C ALA A 289 17.81 -8.65 -0.85
N ALA A 290 16.63 -9.05 -1.33
CA ALA A 290 15.80 -8.19 -2.16
C ALA A 290 15.25 -6.98 -1.39
N TYR A 291 14.81 -7.17 -0.14
CA TYR A 291 14.40 -6.06 0.73
C TYR A 291 15.58 -5.14 1.07
N ALA A 292 16.76 -5.70 1.31
CA ALA A 292 17.96 -4.91 1.56
C ALA A 292 18.40 -4.09 0.33
N GLU A 293 18.33 -4.67 -0.88
CA GLU A 293 18.60 -4.00 -2.15
C GLU A 293 17.57 -2.89 -2.43
N ALA A 294 16.28 -3.16 -2.20
CA ALA A 294 15.20 -2.18 -2.32
C ALA A 294 15.41 -0.98 -1.38
N TRP A 295 15.72 -1.25 -0.11
CA TRP A 295 16.05 -0.23 0.87
C TRP A 295 17.25 0.61 0.41
N ALA A 296 18.34 -0.04 0.00
CA ALA A 296 19.57 0.66 -0.40
C ALA A 296 19.35 1.58 -1.61
N LEU A 297 18.62 1.10 -2.62
CA LEU A 297 18.26 1.90 -3.78
C LEU A 297 17.36 3.08 -3.38
N THR A 298 16.29 2.84 -2.63
CA THR A 298 15.38 3.91 -2.19
C THR A 298 16.09 4.94 -1.31
N MET A 299 16.91 4.51 -0.36
CA MET A 299 17.68 5.41 0.51
C MET A 299 18.65 6.29 -0.31
N TYR A 300 19.36 5.70 -1.27
CA TYR A 300 20.22 6.47 -2.18
C TYR A 300 19.42 7.52 -2.97
N LEU A 301 18.31 7.12 -3.58
CA LEU A 301 17.50 7.99 -4.42
C LEU A 301 16.86 9.14 -3.62
N VAL A 302 16.35 8.85 -2.43
CA VAL A 302 15.75 9.86 -1.54
C VAL A 302 16.79 10.90 -1.08
N GLU A 303 17.99 10.46 -0.69
CA GLU A 303 18.98 11.37 -0.11
C GLU A 303 19.83 12.09 -1.17
N ASN A 304 20.01 11.52 -2.37
CA ASN A 304 20.91 12.07 -3.39
C ASN A 304 20.20 12.60 -4.64
N GLU A 305 19.01 12.07 -4.95
CA GLU A 305 18.28 12.38 -6.18
C GLU A 305 16.77 12.65 -5.90
N PRO A 306 16.38 13.43 -4.87
CA PRO A 306 15.01 13.50 -4.37
C PRO A 306 13.98 13.97 -5.40
N LEU A 307 14.35 14.92 -6.28
CA LEU A 307 13.47 15.40 -7.35
C LEU A 307 13.21 14.30 -8.39
N LYS A 308 14.24 13.52 -8.75
CA LYS A 308 14.07 12.38 -9.66
C LYS A 308 13.27 11.24 -8.99
N TYR A 309 13.48 11.01 -7.70
CA TYR A 309 12.67 10.05 -6.95
C TYR A 309 11.18 10.43 -6.98
N GLN A 310 10.87 11.71 -6.75
CA GLN A 310 9.52 12.26 -6.89
C GLN A 310 8.96 12.09 -8.31
N ASP A 311 9.75 12.40 -9.34
CA ASP A 311 9.32 12.24 -10.74
C ASP A 311 9.02 10.77 -11.06
N TYR A 312 9.83 9.83 -10.53
CA TYR A 312 9.60 8.41 -10.72
C TYR A 312 8.36 7.90 -9.98
N LEU A 313 8.12 8.35 -8.74
CA LEU A 313 6.88 8.05 -8.00
C LEU A 313 5.66 8.51 -8.81
N ARG A 314 5.66 9.76 -9.28
CA ARG A 314 4.57 10.31 -10.12
C ARG A 314 4.41 9.55 -11.43
N LEU A 315 5.50 9.20 -12.09
CA LEU A 315 5.47 8.43 -13.33
C LEU A 315 4.78 7.08 -13.08
N THR A 316 5.20 6.34 -12.05
CA THR A 316 4.63 5.02 -11.76
C THR A 316 3.17 5.07 -11.28
N SER A 317 2.77 6.10 -10.52
CA SER A 317 1.39 6.27 -10.05
C SER A 317 0.43 6.77 -11.13
N SER A 318 0.92 7.41 -12.18
CA SER A 318 0.13 7.92 -13.33
C SER A 318 0.02 6.95 -14.50
N ARG A 319 0.55 5.74 -14.38
CA ARG A 319 0.39 4.70 -15.40
C ARG A 319 -1.09 4.35 -15.59
N ALA A 320 -1.41 3.82 -16.77
CA ALA A 320 -2.78 3.39 -17.08
C ALA A 320 -3.28 2.37 -16.03
N ALA A 321 -4.49 2.61 -15.52
CA ALA A 321 -5.14 1.74 -14.55
C ALA A 321 -5.23 0.30 -15.06
N PHE A 322 -4.92 -0.66 -14.19
CA PHE A 322 -4.99 -2.10 -14.39
C PHE A 322 -4.16 -2.64 -15.55
N SER A 323 -3.18 -1.86 -16.02
CA SER A 323 -2.24 -2.27 -17.06
C SER A 323 -1.07 -3.10 -16.50
N THR A 324 -0.62 -4.10 -17.27
CA THR A 324 0.61 -4.84 -16.97
C THR A 324 1.81 -3.90 -17.01
N TYR A 325 2.71 -3.99 -16.02
CA TYR A 325 3.98 -3.26 -16.03
C TYR A 325 5.12 -4.19 -16.41
N SER A 326 5.38 -4.30 -17.71
CA SER A 326 6.36 -5.25 -18.24
C SER A 326 7.80 -4.88 -17.88
N SER A 327 8.70 -5.87 -17.86
CA SER A 327 10.12 -5.65 -17.58
C SER A 327 10.78 -4.57 -18.46
N PRO A 328 10.56 -4.54 -19.80
CA PRO A 328 11.13 -3.48 -20.64
C PRO A 328 10.58 -2.08 -20.31
N GLU A 329 9.30 -1.97 -19.97
CA GLU A 329 8.70 -0.69 -19.58
C GLU A 329 9.27 -0.18 -18.27
N ARG A 330 9.44 -1.05 -17.26
CA ARG A 330 10.06 -0.67 -15.98
C ARG A 330 11.47 -0.10 -16.17
N VAL A 331 12.28 -0.76 -17.00
CA VAL A 331 13.63 -0.30 -17.31
C VAL A 331 13.60 1.02 -18.09
N ARG A 332 12.76 1.13 -19.12
CA ARG A 332 12.60 2.35 -19.92
C ARG A 332 12.21 3.53 -19.04
N ASP A 333 11.23 3.34 -18.18
CA ASP A 333 10.68 4.40 -17.33
C ASP A 333 11.68 4.81 -16.24
N PHE A 334 12.45 3.86 -15.69
CA PHE A 334 13.56 4.17 -14.78
C PHE A 334 14.66 4.97 -15.49
N VAL A 335 15.10 4.52 -16.67
CA VAL A 335 16.14 5.18 -17.46
C VAL A 335 15.72 6.58 -17.89
N LYS A 336 14.43 6.79 -18.21
CA LYS A 336 13.88 8.11 -18.53
C LYS A 336 14.11 9.13 -17.40
N VAL A 337 14.09 8.69 -16.15
CA VAL A 337 14.20 9.57 -14.98
C VAL A 337 15.64 9.64 -14.45
N PHE A 338 16.32 8.51 -14.34
CA PHE A 338 17.64 8.42 -13.68
C PHE A 338 18.83 8.39 -14.65
N GLY A 339 18.58 8.26 -15.96
CA GLY A 339 19.59 8.21 -17.01
C GLY A 339 19.87 6.80 -17.55
N THR A 340 20.55 6.73 -18.69
CA THR A 340 20.81 5.47 -19.43
C THR A 340 21.96 4.65 -18.88
N ASP A 341 22.88 5.26 -18.14
CA ASP A 341 24.04 4.58 -17.56
C ASP A 341 23.70 3.97 -16.19
N LEU A 342 23.03 2.81 -16.21
CA LEU A 342 22.65 2.09 -15.00
C LEU A 342 23.86 1.62 -14.19
N ASN A 343 25.01 1.37 -14.83
CA ASN A 343 26.24 1.01 -14.12
C ASN A 343 26.76 2.19 -13.30
N MET A 344 26.66 3.41 -13.82
CA MET A 344 27.00 4.63 -13.07
C MET A 344 26.03 4.87 -11.91
N VAL A 345 24.72 4.66 -12.10
CA VAL A 345 23.73 4.75 -11.01
C VAL A 345 24.06 3.74 -9.91
N GLU A 346 24.32 2.49 -10.28
CA GLU A 346 24.74 1.42 -9.37
C GLU A 346 26.02 1.79 -8.62
N ALA A 347 27.07 2.24 -9.32
CA ALA A 347 28.33 2.62 -8.69
C ALA A 347 28.18 3.79 -7.69
N ARG A 348 27.33 4.78 -8.00
CA ARG A 348 27.02 5.90 -7.09
C ARG A 348 26.25 5.44 -5.86
N MET A 349 25.24 4.59 -6.06
CA MET A 349 24.49 3.97 -4.96
C MET A 349 25.44 3.20 -4.03
N LEU A 350 26.27 2.32 -4.57
CA LEU A 350 27.23 1.52 -3.80
C LEU A 350 28.22 2.40 -3.02
N ARG A 351 28.73 3.46 -3.66
CA ARG A 351 29.61 4.44 -2.99
C ARG A 351 28.88 5.13 -1.85
N PHE A 352 27.67 5.62 -2.07
CA PHE A 352 26.87 6.27 -1.03
C PHE A 352 26.63 5.33 0.16
N ILE A 353 26.14 4.11 -0.08
CA ILE A 353 25.87 3.14 0.99
C ILE A 353 27.14 2.79 1.79
N SER A 354 28.31 2.76 1.15
CA SER A 354 29.59 2.51 1.84
C SER A 354 29.97 3.60 2.86
N THR A 355 29.40 4.81 2.75
CA THR A 355 29.66 5.92 3.68
C THR A 355 28.72 5.93 4.90
N LEU A 356 27.62 5.18 4.84
CA LEU A 356 26.66 5.08 5.93
C LEU A 356 27.29 4.34 7.11
N ARG A 357 27.00 4.78 8.33
CA ARG A 357 27.54 4.19 9.57
C ARG A 357 26.46 3.48 10.36
#